data_AF-A0A2J8URK7-F1
#
_entry.id   AF-A0A2J8URK7-F1
#
_cell.length_a   1.000
_cell.length_b   1.000
_cell.length_c   1.000
_cell.angle_alpha   90.00
_cell.angle_beta   90.00
_cell.angle_gamma   90.00
#
_symmetry.space_group_name_H-M   'P 1'
#
loop_
_entity.id
_entity.type
_entity.pdbx_description
1 polymer ?
#
loop_
_entity_poly.entity_id
_entity_poly.type
_entity_poly.pdbx_seq_one_letter_code
_entity_poly.pdbx_strand_id
1 'polypeptide(L)'
;FRQKYWNKLQTLRQQPFAYGTLTVRSLLDTREHCLNEFNFPDPYSKVKQRENGVALRCFPGVVRSLDALGWEERQLALVKGLLAGNVFDWGAKAVSDVLESDPCFGFEEAKRKLQERPWLVDSYSEWLQRLKITVE
;
A
#
# COMPACT_ATOMS: atom_id res chain seq x y z
N PHE A 1 -22.43 12.40 -0.68
CA PHE A 1 -21.59 11.37 -0.04
C PHE A 1 -21.50 11.53 1.48
N ARG A 2 -20.73 12.53 2.00
CA ARG A 2 -20.39 12.68 3.43
C ARG A 2 -21.56 12.50 4.41
N GLN A 3 -22.64 13.27 4.21
CA GLN A 3 -23.79 13.23 5.11
C GLN A 3 -24.47 11.85 5.14
N LYS A 4 -24.65 11.22 3.99
CA LYS A 4 -25.29 9.90 3.88
C LYS A 4 -24.44 8.82 4.53
N TYR A 5 -23.13 8.83 4.26
CA TYR A 5 -22.20 7.90 4.88
C TYR A 5 -22.15 8.06 6.41
N TRP A 6 -22.09 9.31 6.91
CA TRP A 6 -22.15 9.61 8.33
C TRP A 6 -23.43 9.07 8.99
N ASN A 7 -24.59 9.31 8.39
CA ASN A 7 -25.86 8.82 8.92
C ASN A 7 -25.88 7.29 8.99
N LYS A 8 -25.36 6.59 7.97
CA LYS A 8 -25.25 5.12 8.01
C LYS A 8 -24.33 4.62 9.13
N LEU A 9 -23.21 5.31 9.38
CA LEU A 9 -22.32 4.97 10.50
C LEU A 9 -23.00 5.20 11.86
N GLN A 10 -23.80 6.27 12.00
CA GLN A 10 -24.59 6.52 13.21
C GLN A 10 -25.64 5.42 13.44
N THR A 11 -26.33 4.98 12.39
CA THR A 11 -27.25 3.83 12.48
C THR A 11 -26.52 2.56 12.91
N LEU A 12 -25.38 2.23 12.29
CA LEU A 12 -24.58 1.05 12.65
C LEU A 12 -24.04 1.10 14.08
N ARG A 13 -23.75 2.30 14.59
CA ARG A 13 -23.32 2.49 15.99
C ARG A 13 -24.44 2.19 16.99
N GLN A 14 -25.68 2.58 16.67
CA GLN A 14 -26.84 2.34 17.55
C GLN A 14 -27.42 0.93 17.36
N GLN A 15 -27.39 0.43 16.14
CA GLN A 15 -27.95 -0.85 15.71
C GLN A 15 -26.94 -1.58 14.81
N PRO A 16 -25.97 -2.30 15.40
CA PRO A 16 -24.92 -2.98 14.63
C PRO A 16 -25.44 -3.95 13.58
N PHE A 17 -26.62 -4.54 13.80
CA PHE A 17 -27.21 -5.53 12.90
C PHE A 17 -28.22 -4.96 11.88
N ALA A 18 -28.35 -3.63 11.78
CA ALA A 18 -29.34 -2.97 10.92
C ALA A 18 -29.26 -3.38 9.44
N TYR A 19 -28.07 -3.82 8.99
CA TYR A 19 -27.80 -4.25 7.61
C TYR A 19 -27.16 -5.65 7.57
N GLY A 20 -27.44 -6.50 8.57
CA GLY A 20 -26.76 -7.79 8.77
C GLY A 20 -25.53 -7.66 9.68
N THR A 21 -24.68 -8.69 9.71
CA THR A 21 -23.52 -8.73 10.61
C THR A 21 -22.54 -7.59 10.35
N LEU A 22 -22.28 -6.76 11.38
CA LEU A 22 -21.28 -5.70 11.30
C LEU A 22 -19.88 -6.31 11.27
N THR A 23 -19.18 -6.09 10.16
CA THR A 23 -17.79 -6.50 9.95
C THR A 23 -17.02 -5.36 9.30
N VAL A 24 -15.68 -5.44 9.26
CA VAL A 24 -14.88 -4.49 8.47
C VAL A 24 -15.33 -4.50 7.01
N ARG A 25 -15.66 -5.67 6.46
CA ARG A 25 -16.14 -5.79 5.09
C ARG A 25 -17.44 -5.03 4.86
N SER A 26 -18.42 -5.17 5.76
CA SER A 26 -19.70 -4.45 5.62
C SER A 26 -19.53 -2.93 5.69
N LEU A 27 -18.55 -2.43 6.46
CA LEU A 27 -18.20 -1.00 6.48
C LEU A 27 -17.58 -0.53 5.16
N LEU A 28 -16.66 -1.31 4.59
CA LEU A 28 -16.04 -1.03 3.29
C LEU A 28 -17.08 -1.02 2.16
N ASP A 29 -17.97 -2.02 2.14
CA ASP A 29 -19.06 -2.12 1.17
C ASP A 29 -20.04 -0.95 1.33
N THR A 30 -20.33 -0.54 2.58
CA THR A 30 -21.17 0.63 2.86
C THR A 30 -20.57 1.91 2.29
N ARG A 31 -19.24 2.09 2.40
CA ARG A 31 -18.52 3.22 1.80
C ARG A 31 -18.63 3.17 0.28
N GLU A 32 -18.39 2.02 -0.33
CA GLU A 32 -18.40 1.83 -1.78
C GLU A 32 -19.79 2.09 -2.38
N HIS A 33 -20.84 1.56 -1.78
CA HIS A 33 -22.22 1.87 -2.16
C HIS A 33 -22.50 3.36 -2.07
N CYS A 34 -22.07 4.03 -1.00
CA CYS A 34 -22.24 5.48 -0.89
C CYS A 34 -21.46 6.24 -1.98
N LEU A 35 -20.29 5.79 -2.41
CA LEU A 35 -19.54 6.46 -3.49
C LEU A 35 -20.27 6.31 -4.82
N ASN A 36 -20.69 5.08 -5.15
CA ASN A 36 -21.40 4.77 -6.38
C ASN A 36 -22.72 5.53 -6.52
N GLU A 37 -23.52 5.63 -5.45
CA GLU A 37 -24.78 6.38 -5.44
C GLU A 37 -24.60 7.89 -5.73
N PHE A 38 -23.42 8.45 -5.46
CA PHE A 38 -23.11 9.85 -5.73
C PHE A 38 -22.29 10.02 -7.03
N ASN A 39 -22.23 9.00 -7.88
CA ASN A 39 -21.49 8.99 -9.14
C ASN A 39 -19.99 9.28 -8.97
N PHE A 40 -19.37 8.73 -7.91
CA PHE A 40 -17.93 8.70 -7.74
C PHE A 40 -17.38 7.29 -8.06
N PRO A 41 -17.26 6.90 -9.34
CA PRO A 41 -16.83 5.55 -9.72
C PRO A 41 -15.37 5.26 -9.33
N ASP A 42 -14.50 6.27 -9.38
CA ASP A 42 -13.13 6.19 -8.88
C ASP A 42 -12.63 7.59 -8.45
N PRO A 43 -12.88 7.98 -7.18
CA PRO A 43 -12.46 9.29 -6.68
C PRO A 43 -10.93 9.45 -6.59
N TYR A 44 -10.17 8.36 -6.68
CA TYR A 44 -8.71 8.35 -6.56
C TYR A 44 -7.98 8.23 -7.90
N SER A 45 -8.71 8.10 -9.02
CA SER A 45 -8.17 7.89 -10.36
C SER A 45 -7.03 8.85 -10.73
N LYS A 46 -7.21 10.16 -10.52
CA LYS A 46 -6.20 11.18 -10.85
C LYS A 46 -4.91 11.03 -10.01
N VAL A 47 -5.06 10.72 -8.72
CA VAL A 47 -3.92 10.53 -7.82
C VAL A 47 -3.15 9.27 -8.22
N LYS A 48 -3.87 8.15 -8.41
CA LYS A 48 -3.28 6.89 -8.89
C LYS A 48 -2.56 7.07 -10.22
N GLN A 49 -3.12 7.82 -11.16
CA GLN A 49 -2.45 8.11 -12.44
C GLN A 49 -1.13 8.88 -12.26
N ARG A 50 -1.12 9.90 -11.38
CA ARG A 50 0.09 10.67 -11.06
C ARG A 50 1.16 9.78 -10.43
N GLU A 51 0.78 9.00 -9.41
CA GLU A 51 1.68 8.10 -8.67
C GLU A 51 2.22 6.97 -9.54
N ASN A 52 1.36 6.33 -10.35
CA ASN A 52 1.81 5.33 -11.32
C ASN A 52 2.77 5.92 -12.36
N GLY A 53 2.50 7.14 -12.84
CA GLY A 53 3.38 7.84 -13.76
C GLY A 53 4.77 8.11 -13.15
N VAL A 54 4.84 8.42 -11.86
CA VAL A 54 6.09 8.53 -11.10
C VAL A 54 6.79 7.17 -11.01
N ALA A 55 6.07 6.14 -10.54
CA ALA A 55 6.63 4.82 -10.30
C ALA A 55 7.25 4.24 -11.59
N LEU A 56 6.56 4.41 -12.72
CA LEU A 56 7.05 4.01 -14.04
C LEU A 56 8.36 4.71 -14.45
N ARG A 57 8.55 5.98 -14.05
CA ARG A 57 9.81 6.70 -14.33
C ARG A 57 10.97 6.19 -13.48
N CYS A 58 10.76 5.89 -12.20
CA CYS A 58 11.82 5.37 -11.32
C CYS A 58 12.10 3.87 -11.59
N PHE A 59 11.13 3.12 -12.14
CA PHE A 59 11.22 1.66 -12.32
C PHE A 59 12.51 1.17 -13.02
N PRO A 60 12.95 1.72 -14.17
CA PRO A 60 14.18 1.24 -14.81
C PRO A 60 15.44 1.40 -13.95
N GLY A 61 15.49 2.45 -13.13
CA GLY A 61 16.61 2.68 -12.21
C GLY A 61 16.64 1.66 -11.07
N VAL A 62 15.47 1.35 -10.51
CA VAL A 62 15.31 0.33 -9.45
C VAL A 62 15.64 -1.07 -9.98
N VAL A 63 15.20 -1.42 -11.19
CA VAL A 63 15.52 -2.73 -11.79
C VAL A 63 17.03 -2.86 -11.99
N ARG A 64 17.70 -1.85 -12.55
CA ARG A 64 19.16 -1.88 -12.75
C ARG A 64 19.92 -2.02 -11.43
N SER A 65 19.48 -1.35 -10.36
CA SER A 65 20.14 -1.46 -9.06
C SER A 65 19.95 -2.85 -8.43
N LEU A 66 18.77 -3.46 -8.59
CA LEU A 66 18.51 -4.83 -8.18
C LEU A 66 19.34 -5.85 -8.98
N ASP A 67 19.48 -5.63 -10.29
CA ASP A 67 20.25 -6.52 -11.17
C ASP A 67 21.74 -6.53 -10.88
N ALA A 68 22.27 -5.44 -10.30
CA ALA A 68 23.66 -5.35 -9.87
C ALA A 68 23.96 -6.11 -8.57
N LEU A 69 22.93 -6.51 -7.81
CA LEU A 69 23.10 -7.24 -6.54
C LEU A 69 23.29 -8.75 -6.74
N GLY A 70 24.01 -9.38 -5.81
CA GLY A 70 24.09 -10.83 -5.71
C GLY A 70 22.70 -11.45 -5.43
N TRP A 71 22.52 -12.74 -5.72
CA TRP A 71 21.20 -13.38 -5.67
C TRP A 71 20.51 -13.25 -4.30
N GLU A 72 21.22 -13.51 -3.19
CA GLU A 72 20.65 -13.42 -1.84
C GLU A 72 20.31 -12.00 -1.42
N GLU A 73 21.23 -11.06 -1.66
CA GLU A 73 21.06 -9.64 -1.36
C GLU A 73 19.88 -9.05 -2.15
N ARG A 74 19.74 -9.48 -3.42
CA ARG A 74 18.62 -9.11 -4.28
C ARG A 74 17.28 -9.56 -3.70
N GLN A 75 17.19 -10.76 -3.14
CA GLN A 75 15.95 -11.23 -2.52
C GLN A 75 15.54 -10.35 -1.33
N LEU A 76 16.50 -9.98 -0.48
CA LEU A 76 16.22 -9.09 0.65
C LEU A 76 15.82 -7.69 0.17
N ALA A 77 16.52 -7.17 -0.84
CA ALA A 77 16.22 -5.87 -1.42
C ALA A 77 14.83 -5.83 -2.07
N LEU A 78 14.39 -6.91 -2.72
CA LEU A 78 13.04 -7.06 -3.27
C LEU A 78 11.98 -7.05 -2.16
N VAL A 79 12.18 -7.80 -1.08
CA VAL A 79 11.23 -7.83 0.06
C VAL A 79 11.17 -6.46 0.75
N LYS A 80 12.32 -5.83 1.02
CA LYS A 80 12.36 -4.46 1.57
C LYS A 80 11.67 -3.47 0.61
N GLY A 81 11.87 -3.58 -0.70
CA GLY A 81 11.21 -2.76 -1.70
C GLY A 81 9.69 -2.95 -1.74
N LEU A 82 9.21 -4.18 -1.63
CA LEU A 82 7.78 -4.51 -1.54
C LEU A 82 7.14 -3.86 -0.30
N LEU A 83 7.76 -4.02 0.86
CA LEU A 83 7.27 -3.44 2.11
C LEU A 83 7.29 -1.91 2.04
N ALA A 84 8.35 -1.33 1.47
CA ALA A 84 8.48 0.12 1.31
C ALA A 84 7.42 0.68 0.37
N GLY A 85 7.14 -0.02 -0.75
CA GLY A 85 6.11 0.36 -1.70
C GLY A 85 4.71 0.39 -1.07
N ASN A 86 4.40 -0.59 -0.21
CA ASN A 86 3.16 -0.56 0.56
C ASN A 86 3.10 0.63 1.53
N VAL A 87 4.19 0.96 2.23
CA VAL A 87 4.25 2.14 3.14
C VAL A 87 4.15 3.45 2.35
N PHE A 88 4.69 3.48 1.13
CA PHE A 88 4.65 4.63 0.22
C PHE A 88 3.23 4.89 -0.32
N ASP A 89 2.42 3.84 -0.51
CA ASP A 89 0.99 3.91 -0.89
C ASP A 89 0.07 4.28 0.29
N TRP A 90 0.62 4.52 1.49
CA TRP A 90 -0.20 5.03 2.58
C TRP A 90 -0.44 6.51 2.32
N GLY A 91 -1.67 6.85 1.92
CA GLY A 91 -2.23 8.20 1.82
C GLY A 91 -2.25 8.99 3.14
N ALA A 92 -1.30 8.73 4.04
CA ALA A 92 -0.92 9.58 5.14
C ALA A 92 -0.37 10.89 4.57
N LYS A 93 -1.02 11.99 4.95
CA LYS A 93 -0.64 13.36 4.61
C LYS A 93 0.87 13.64 4.75
N ALA A 94 1.52 13.01 5.74
CA ALA A 94 2.96 13.14 5.98
C ALA A 94 3.88 12.53 4.88
N VAL A 95 3.39 11.56 4.11
CA VAL A 95 4.13 10.97 2.97
C VAL A 95 3.84 11.77 1.70
N SER A 96 2.62 12.28 1.55
CA SER A 96 2.21 13.17 0.45
C SER A 96 3.09 14.43 0.37
N ASP A 97 3.37 15.10 1.49
CA ASP A 97 4.14 16.36 1.50
C ASP A 97 5.61 16.16 1.06
N VAL A 98 6.21 15.01 1.38
CA VAL A 98 7.58 14.66 0.95
C VAL A 98 7.60 14.29 -0.55
N LEU A 99 6.57 13.59 -1.01
CA LEU A 99 6.40 13.15 -2.40
C LEU A 99 6.22 14.29 -3.41
N GLU A 100 5.70 15.44 -3.00
CA GLU A 100 5.53 16.59 -3.89
C GLU A 100 6.86 17.26 -4.27
N SER A 101 7.92 17.02 -3.50
CA SER A 101 9.23 17.66 -3.72
C SER A 101 10.18 16.85 -4.61
N ASP A 102 10.39 15.55 -4.34
CA ASP A 102 11.08 14.62 -5.25
C ASP A 102 10.48 13.21 -5.11
N PRO A 103 9.85 12.68 -6.19
CA PRO A 103 9.18 11.39 -6.12
C PRO A 103 10.13 10.17 -6.00
N CYS A 104 11.33 10.21 -6.58
CA CYS A 104 12.28 9.11 -6.41
C CYS A 104 12.98 9.21 -5.02
N PHE A 105 13.11 10.41 -4.45
CA PHE A 105 13.57 10.61 -3.07
C PHE A 105 12.60 10.02 -2.04
N GLY A 106 11.29 10.17 -2.26
CA GLY A 106 10.26 9.65 -1.34
C GLY A 106 10.31 8.11 -1.17
N PHE A 107 10.64 7.37 -2.23
CA PHE A 107 10.71 5.90 -2.18
C PHE A 107 11.95 5.41 -1.42
N GLU A 108 13.11 6.03 -1.65
CA GLU A 108 14.33 5.70 -0.90
C GLU A 108 14.20 6.08 0.58
N GLU A 109 13.51 7.18 0.89
CA GLU A 109 13.20 7.56 2.27
C GLU A 109 12.25 6.55 2.94
N ALA A 110 11.24 6.05 2.21
CA ALA A 110 10.37 4.98 2.70
C ALA A 110 11.15 3.70 3.03
N LYS A 111 12.12 3.33 2.18
CA LYS A 111 13.04 2.20 2.46
C LYS A 111 13.89 2.45 3.70
N ARG A 112 14.33 3.69 3.95
CA ARG A 112 15.14 4.03 5.14
C ARG A 112 14.32 4.02 6.44
N LYS A 113 13.02 4.30 6.36
CA LYS A 113 12.10 4.28 7.51
C LYS A 113 11.60 2.90 7.89
N LEU A 114 11.82 1.90 7.04
CA LEU A 114 11.50 0.52 7.36
C LEU A 114 12.26 0.06 8.60
N GLN A 115 11.55 -0.60 9.51
CA GLN A 115 12.19 -1.22 10.65
C GLN A 115 13.17 -2.29 10.17
N GLU A 116 14.35 -2.32 10.80
CA GLU A 116 15.29 -3.39 10.58
C GLU A 116 14.74 -4.71 11.12
N ARG A 117 15.22 -5.81 10.54
CA ARG A 117 14.85 -7.15 10.98
C ARG A 117 15.36 -7.42 12.40
N PRO A 118 14.65 -8.23 13.21
CA PRO A 118 13.45 -9.00 12.85
C PRO A 118 12.18 -8.14 12.80
N TRP A 119 11.34 -8.38 11.80
CA TRP A 119 10.00 -7.79 11.76
C TRP A 119 9.04 -8.47 12.74
N LEU A 120 7.88 -7.83 13.00
CA LEU A 120 6.86 -8.36 13.92
C LEU A 120 6.47 -9.81 13.60
N VAL A 121 6.33 -10.12 12.31
CA VAL A 121 6.23 -11.48 11.80
C VAL A 121 7.29 -11.60 10.71
N ASP A 122 8.40 -12.23 11.02
CA ASP A 122 9.55 -12.38 10.11
C ASP A 122 9.70 -13.85 9.72
N SER A 123 9.23 -14.18 8.52
CA SER A 123 9.43 -15.49 7.89
C SER A 123 10.33 -15.39 6.65
N TYR A 124 11.17 -14.36 6.59
CA TYR A 124 12.02 -14.11 5.43
C TYR A 124 13.04 -15.24 5.24
N SER A 125 13.62 -15.74 6.33
CA SER A 125 14.66 -16.77 6.27
C SER A 125 14.11 -18.08 5.71
N GLU A 126 12.93 -18.51 6.16
CA GLU A 126 12.23 -19.70 5.67
C GLU A 126 11.83 -19.55 4.19
N TRP A 127 11.34 -18.37 3.81
CA TRP A 127 11.01 -18.06 2.42
C TRP A 127 12.26 -18.11 1.52
N LEU A 128 13.38 -17.52 1.95
CA LEU A 128 14.63 -17.52 1.20
C LEU A 128 15.17 -18.93 1.01
N GLN A 129 15.12 -19.77 2.05
CA GLN A 129 15.53 -21.18 1.96
C GLN A 129 14.69 -21.95 0.94
N ARG A 130 13.36 -21.78 0.95
CA ARG A 130 12.47 -22.43 -0.03
C ARG A 130 12.75 -22.00 -1.46
N LEU A 131 13.09 -20.73 -1.68
CA LEU A 131 13.45 -20.24 -3.00
C LEU A 131 14.75 -20.84 -3.53
N LYS A 132 15.79 -20.96 -2.70
CA LYS A 132 17.07 -21.57 -3.12
C LYS A 132 16.88 -22.98 -3.67
N ILE A 133 16.08 -23.80 -2.98
CA ILE A 133 15.78 -25.19 -3.37
C ILE A 133 15.11 -25.28 -4.75
N THR A 134 14.47 -24.20 -5.22
CA THR A 134 13.79 -24.17 -6.53
C THR A 134 14.71 -23.71 -7.67
N VAL A 135 15.88 -23.15 -7.35
CA VAL A 135 16.83 -22.56 -8.32
C VAL A 135 18.01 -23.49 -8.62
N GLU A 136 18.23 -24.52 -7.79
CA GLU A 136 19.13 -25.66 -8.05
C GLU A 136 18.40 -26.78 -8.81
#